data_AF-A0AA43F4I6-F1
#
_entry.id   AF-A0AA43F4I6-F1
#
_cell.length_a   1.000
_cell.length_b   1.000
_cell.length_c   1.000
_cell.angle_alpha   90.00
_cell.angle_beta   90.00
_cell.angle_gamma   90.00
#
_symmetry.space_group_name_H-M   'P 1'
#
loop_
_entity.id
_entity.type
_entity.pdbx_description
1 polymer ?
#
loop_
_entity_poly.entity_id
_entity_poly.type
_entity_poly.pdbx_seq_one_letter_code
_entity_poly.pdbx_strand_id
1 'polypeptide(L)'
;MSNLHDLYDRYQAAWRAYRDTCTVDAQSWHRPDVAEFTELRRLLLPHAESGDITSQYALATILWMGFCCESEEQFVAGHAAAMEEATRWWLAAARQGYWPALDNLVTSGVGAEAKRTSEAWNQLEKERGDLVGSSHGMTVYGPEFVQELSRRLFGRVIRDEDGLKVEMERGI
;
A
#
# COMPACT_ATOMS: atom_id res chain seq x y z
N MET A 1 -8.47 -24.99 2.98
CA MET A 1 -7.62 -23.80 3.24
C MET A 1 -7.42 -23.14 1.89
N SER A 2 -7.77 -21.86 1.72
CA SER A 2 -7.50 -21.15 0.47
C SER A 2 -6.00 -21.09 0.24
N ASN A 3 -5.54 -21.28 -1.00
CA ASN A 3 -4.15 -21.00 -1.35
C ASN A 3 -3.92 -19.48 -1.19
N LEU A 4 -2.72 -19.09 -0.74
CA LEU A 4 -2.33 -17.70 -0.52
C LEU A 4 -2.42 -16.88 -1.83
N HIS A 5 -2.05 -17.50 -2.96
CA HIS A 5 -2.16 -16.88 -4.27
C HIS A 5 -3.63 -16.53 -4.59
N ASP A 6 -4.54 -17.49 -4.46
CA ASP A 6 -5.98 -17.30 -4.69
C ASP A 6 -6.56 -16.20 -3.78
N LEU A 7 -6.05 -16.07 -2.56
CA LEU A 7 -6.49 -15.06 -1.61
C LEU A 7 -6.08 -13.65 -2.05
N TYR A 8 -4.85 -13.49 -2.53
CA TYR A 8 -4.39 -12.20 -3.05
C TYR A 8 -5.09 -11.83 -4.37
N ASP A 9 -5.33 -12.81 -5.25
CA ASP A 9 -6.11 -12.59 -6.47
C ASP A 9 -7.55 -12.16 -6.17
N ARG A 10 -8.17 -12.75 -5.14
CA ARG A 10 -9.49 -12.34 -4.64
C ARG A 10 -9.47 -10.90 -4.12
N TYR A 11 -8.45 -10.52 -3.35
CA TYR A 11 -8.24 -9.13 -2.93
C TYR A 11 -8.10 -8.17 -4.12
N GLN A 12 -7.26 -8.52 -5.11
CA GLN A 12 -7.08 -7.73 -6.32
C GLN A 12 -8.37 -7.58 -7.12
N ALA A 13 -9.17 -8.64 -7.23
CA ALA A 13 -10.48 -8.59 -7.88
C ALA A 13 -11.46 -7.66 -7.14
N ALA A 14 -11.55 -7.76 -5.81
CA ALA A 14 -12.39 -6.89 -4.98
C ALA A 14 -11.95 -5.41 -5.07
N TRP A 15 -10.64 -5.16 -5.05
CA TRP A 15 -10.08 -3.81 -5.20
C TRP A 15 -10.37 -3.21 -6.58
N ARG A 16 -10.20 -3.98 -7.66
CA ARG A 16 -10.57 -3.53 -9.01
C ARG A 16 -12.05 -3.20 -9.11
N ALA A 17 -12.93 -4.05 -8.60
CA ALA A 17 -14.37 -3.79 -8.59
C ALA A 17 -14.73 -2.51 -7.83
N TYR A 18 -14.10 -2.26 -6.68
CA TYR A 18 -14.24 -1.01 -5.94
C TYR A 18 -13.79 0.20 -6.77
N ARG A 19 -12.57 0.16 -7.33
CA ARG A 19 -12.00 1.25 -8.13
C ARG A 19 -12.90 1.58 -9.32
N ASP A 20 -13.35 0.58 -10.05
CA ASP A 20 -14.21 0.76 -11.23
C ASP A 20 -15.54 1.41 -10.81
N THR A 21 -16.07 1.06 -9.64
CA THR A 21 -17.27 1.71 -9.07
C THR A 21 -17.00 3.19 -8.77
N CYS A 22 -15.89 3.53 -8.12
CA CYS A 22 -15.52 4.92 -7.78
C CYS A 22 -15.31 5.82 -9.01
N THR A 23 -14.95 5.26 -10.16
CA THR A 23 -14.81 6.06 -11.40
C THR A 23 -16.14 6.53 -11.99
N VAL A 24 -17.26 5.92 -11.57
CA VAL A 24 -18.60 6.23 -12.11
C VAL A 24 -19.29 7.35 -11.33
N ASP A 25 -19.07 7.46 -10.02
CA ASP A 25 -19.67 8.50 -9.18
C ASP A 25 -18.71 8.95 -8.07
N ALA A 26 -17.93 9.99 -8.37
CA ALA A 26 -16.93 10.55 -7.45
C ALA A 26 -17.52 11.28 -6.23
N GLN A 27 -18.83 11.56 -6.21
CA GLN A 27 -19.49 12.29 -5.11
C GLN A 27 -20.19 11.35 -4.12
N SER A 28 -20.36 10.08 -4.48
CA SER A 28 -20.91 9.08 -3.57
C SER A 28 -19.79 8.49 -2.72
N TRP A 29 -19.99 8.50 -1.39
CA TRP A 29 -19.26 7.61 -0.49
C TRP A 29 -19.57 6.17 -0.92
N HIS A 30 -18.76 5.63 -1.82
CA HIS A 30 -18.97 4.29 -2.33
C HIS A 30 -18.64 3.27 -1.26
N ARG A 31 -19.68 2.57 -0.81
CA ARG A 31 -19.53 1.41 0.05
C ARG A 31 -18.83 0.32 -0.76
N PRO A 32 -17.62 -0.13 -0.35
CA PRO A 32 -17.10 -1.37 -0.86
C PRO A 32 -18.04 -2.53 -0.46
N ASP A 33 -17.85 -3.71 -1.04
CA ASP A 33 -18.46 -4.93 -0.49
C ASP A 33 -17.84 -5.18 0.90
N VAL A 34 -18.41 -4.55 1.93
CA VAL A 34 -17.89 -4.56 3.30
C VAL A 34 -17.78 -6.00 3.81
N ALA A 35 -18.71 -6.87 3.41
CA ALA A 35 -18.68 -8.28 3.77
C ALA A 35 -17.46 -8.97 3.13
N GLU A 36 -17.21 -8.73 1.85
CA GLU A 36 -16.03 -9.25 1.14
C GLU A 36 -14.73 -8.77 1.78
N PHE A 37 -14.57 -7.48 2.04
CA PHE A 37 -13.33 -6.96 2.63
C PHE A 37 -13.15 -7.35 4.10
N THR A 38 -14.23 -7.54 4.85
CA THR A 38 -14.18 -8.10 6.21
C THR A 38 -13.68 -9.54 6.19
N GLU A 39 -14.18 -10.35 5.25
CA GLU A 39 -13.72 -11.73 5.08
C GLU A 39 -12.27 -11.79 4.58
N LEU A 40 -11.90 -10.96 3.60
CA LEU A 40 -10.53 -10.83 3.13
C LEU A 40 -9.59 -10.44 4.28
N ARG A 41 -9.94 -9.45 5.10
CA ARG A 41 -9.15 -9.06 6.28
C ARG A 41 -8.93 -10.25 7.21
N ARG A 42 -9.99 -11.00 7.51
CA ARG A 42 -9.93 -12.19 8.39
C ARG A 42 -9.01 -13.27 7.82
N LEU A 43 -9.08 -13.50 6.51
CA LEU A 43 -8.27 -14.52 5.83
C LEU A 43 -6.81 -14.10 5.64
N LEU A 44 -6.54 -12.82 5.39
CA LEU A 44 -5.19 -12.28 5.15
C LEU A 44 -4.38 -12.15 6.44
N LEU A 45 -5.02 -11.89 7.58
CA LEU A 45 -4.33 -11.60 8.84
C LEU A 45 -3.30 -12.67 9.24
N PRO A 46 -3.60 -13.99 9.28
CA PRO A 46 -2.61 -14.99 9.66
C PRO A 46 -1.40 -15.04 8.71
N HIS A 47 -1.62 -14.75 7.42
CA HIS A 47 -0.54 -14.69 6.44
C HIS A 47 0.33 -13.44 6.65
N ALA A 48 -0.29 -12.28 6.90
CA ALA A 48 0.44 -11.05 7.23
C ALA A 48 1.28 -11.21 8.51
N GLU A 49 0.73 -11.86 9.54
CA GLU A 49 1.43 -12.22 10.78
C GLU A 49 2.58 -13.20 10.55
N SER A 50 2.46 -14.11 9.57
CA SER A 50 3.54 -15.03 9.18
C SER A 50 4.67 -14.37 8.37
N GLY A 51 4.54 -13.08 8.03
CA GLY A 51 5.53 -12.35 7.25
C GLY A 51 5.20 -12.23 5.77
N ASP A 52 4.04 -12.67 5.30
CA ASP A 52 3.70 -12.58 3.88
C ASP A 52 3.57 -11.12 3.41
N ILE A 53 4.43 -10.73 2.48
CA ILE A 53 4.59 -9.35 2.01
C ILE A 53 3.31 -8.82 1.33
N THR A 54 2.66 -9.66 0.53
CA THR A 54 1.43 -9.32 -0.20
C THR A 54 0.24 -9.14 0.74
N SER A 55 0.13 -9.99 1.76
CA SER A 55 -0.93 -9.92 2.77
C SER A 55 -0.73 -8.73 3.71
N GLN A 56 0.51 -8.42 4.09
CA GLN A 56 0.80 -7.21 4.86
C GLN A 56 0.37 -5.95 4.11
N TYR A 57 0.72 -5.83 2.83
CA TYR A 57 0.29 -4.69 2.03
C TYR A 57 -1.23 -4.63 1.85
N ALA A 58 -1.87 -5.75 1.49
CA ALA A 58 -3.32 -5.80 1.30
C ALA A 58 -4.08 -5.42 2.58
N LEU A 59 -3.64 -5.94 3.74
CA LEU A 59 -4.22 -5.62 5.04
C LEU A 59 -4.07 -4.13 5.38
N ALA A 60 -2.89 -3.56 5.12
CA ALA A 60 -2.66 -2.12 5.31
C ALA A 60 -3.63 -1.28 4.46
N THR A 61 -3.82 -1.65 3.19
CA THR A 61 -4.73 -0.94 2.28
C THR A 61 -6.19 -1.05 2.73
N ILE A 62 -6.63 -2.24 3.17
CA ILE A 62 -7.99 -2.45 3.70
C ILE A 62 -8.26 -1.52 4.91
N LEU A 63 -7.29 -1.41 5.81
CA LEU A 63 -7.38 -0.56 6.99
C LEU A 63 -7.39 0.93 6.63
N TRP A 64 -6.41 1.36 5.83
CA TRP A 64 -6.27 2.75 5.40
C TRP A 64 -7.51 3.27 4.69
N MET A 65 -8.04 2.47 3.75
CA MET A 65 -9.21 2.84 2.97
C MET A 65 -10.53 2.65 3.72
N GLY A 66 -10.50 2.09 4.94
CA GLY A 66 -11.72 1.85 5.71
C GLY A 66 -12.67 0.84 5.07
N PHE A 67 -12.16 -0.15 4.33
CA PHE A 67 -13.02 -1.04 3.54
C PHE A 67 -13.92 -1.96 4.37
N CYS A 68 -13.66 -2.08 5.67
CA CYS A 68 -14.51 -2.79 6.62
C CYS A 68 -15.54 -1.88 7.32
N CYS A 69 -15.64 -0.60 6.97
CA CYS A 69 -16.57 0.34 7.59
C CYS A 69 -17.91 0.35 6.86
N GLU A 70 -19.01 0.20 7.60
CA GLU A 70 -20.38 0.23 7.08
C GLU A 70 -20.89 1.66 6.85
N SER A 71 -20.27 2.64 7.51
CA SER A 71 -20.62 4.05 7.41
C SER A 71 -19.39 4.97 7.50
N GLU A 72 -19.56 6.21 7.04
CA GLU A 72 -18.55 7.26 7.16
C GLU A 72 -18.27 7.58 8.64
N GLU A 73 -19.28 7.59 9.51
CA GLU A 73 -19.11 7.84 10.95
C GLU A 73 -18.21 6.77 11.58
N GLN A 74 -18.39 5.49 11.20
CA GLN A 74 -17.52 4.41 11.66
C GLN A 74 -16.09 4.59 11.17
N PHE A 75 -15.92 4.97 9.90
CA PHE A 75 -14.61 5.25 9.32
C PHE A 75 -13.91 6.38 10.08
N VAL A 76 -14.57 7.53 10.23
CA VAL A 76 -14.01 8.71 10.92
C VAL A 76 -13.66 8.39 12.37
N ALA A 77 -14.54 7.70 13.10
CA ALA A 77 -14.29 7.34 14.51
C ALA A 77 -13.11 6.37 14.68
N GLY A 78 -12.90 5.45 13.73
CA GLY A 78 -11.84 4.46 13.76
C GLY A 78 -10.54 4.87 13.06
N HIS A 79 -10.55 5.96 12.29
CA HIS A 79 -9.50 6.30 11.33
C HIS A 79 -8.11 6.36 11.96
N ALA A 80 -7.95 7.04 13.10
CA ALA A 80 -6.65 7.18 13.75
C ALA A 80 -6.01 5.83 14.11
N ALA A 81 -6.79 4.92 14.72
CA ALA A 81 -6.31 3.58 15.07
C ALA A 81 -6.02 2.73 13.83
N ALA A 82 -6.87 2.83 12.80
CA ALA A 82 -6.67 2.14 11.54
C ALA A 82 -5.39 2.61 10.83
N MET A 83 -5.09 3.91 10.86
CA MET A 83 -3.87 4.49 10.29
C MET A 83 -2.60 4.01 10.98
N GLU A 84 -2.62 3.92 12.32
CA GLU A 84 -1.50 3.37 13.08
C GLU A 84 -1.27 1.90 12.71
N GLU A 85 -2.34 1.11 12.59
CA GLU A 85 -2.24 -0.29 12.20
C GLU A 85 -1.77 -0.46 10.74
N ALA A 86 -2.33 0.31 9.80
CA ALA A 86 -1.90 0.33 8.40
C ALA A 86 -0.42 0.69 8.26
N THR A 87 0.05 1.68 9.01
CA THR A 87 1.47 2.08 9.03
C THR A 87 2.37 0.92 9.47
N ARG A 88 1.98 0.15 10.50
CA ARG A 88 2.77 -1.02 10.95
C ARG A 88 2.90 -2.05 9.83
N TRP A 89 1.82 -2.30 9.11
CA TRP A 89 1.80 -3.26 8.02
C TRP A 89 2.57 -2.78 6.78
N TRP A 90 2.45 -1.51 6.40
CA TRP A 90 3.28 -0.92 5.36
C TRP A 90 4.76 -0.95 5.74
N LEU A 91 5.11 -0.62 6.98
CA LEU A 91 6.49 -0.70 7.45
C LEU A 91 7.03 -2.14 7.37
N ALA A 92 6.23 -3.14 7.74
CA ALA A 92 6.60 -4.55 7.63
C ALA A 92 6.87 -4.94 6.16
N ALA A 93 5.96 -4.60 5.24
CA ALA A 93 6.11 -4.91 3.82
C ALA A 93 7.27 -4.12 3.18
N ALA A 94 7.43 -2.84 3.50
CA ALA A 94 8.52 -1.99 3.01
C ALA A 94 9.89 -2.52 3.47
N ARG A 95 10.00 -2.97 4.72
CA ARG A 95 11.22 -3.62 5.24
C ARG A 95 11.56 -4.91 4.53
N GLN A 96 10.58 -5.59 3.93
CA GLN A 96 10.78 -6.78 3.09
C GLN A 96 11.04 -6.45 1.63
N GLY A 97 10.87 -5.18 1.26
CA GLY A 97 11.24 -4.64 -0.02
C GLY A 97 10.05 -4.37 -0.93
N TYR A 98 8.84 -4.30 -0.37
CA TYR A 98 7.67 -3.97 -1.15
C TYR A 98 7.61 -2.46 -1.40
N TRP A 99 7.97 -2.06 -2.62
CA TRP A 99 7.98 -0.65 -2.99
C TRP A 99 6.63 0.06 -2.77
N PRO A 100 5.47 -0.48 -3.21
CA PRO A 100 4.19 0.18 -2.98
C PRO A 100 3.89 0.43 -1.49
N ALA A 101 4.41 -0.41 -0.59
CA ALA A 101 4.28 -0.17 0.85
C ALA A 101 5.18 0.97 1.34
N LEU A 102 6.40 1.08 0.79
CA LEU A 102 7.29 2.20 1.10
C LEU A 102 6.69 3.52 0.62
N ASP A 103 6.14 3.54 -0.58
CA ASP A 103 5.44 4.70 -1.15
C ASP A 103 4.29 5.16 -0.23
N ASN A 104 3.37 4.25 0.10
CA ASN A 104 2.26 4.56 1.02
C ASN A 104 2.74 4.97 2.42
N LEU A 105 3.83 4.38 2.92
CA LEU A 105 4.43 4.77 4.20
C LEU A 105 4.94 6.23 4.17
N VAL A 106 5.54 6.66 3.07
CA VAL A 106 6.02 8.04 2.87
C VAL A 106 4.86 9.03 2.82
N THR A 107 3.83 8.71 2.04
CA THR A 107 2.76 9.65 1.69
C THR A 107 1.65 9.70 2.72
N SER A 108 1.38 8.59 3.39
CA SER A 108 0.17 8.41 4.20
C SER A 108 0.43 7.80 5.56
N GLY A 109 1.63 7.27 5.82
CA GLY A 109 1.97 6.72 7.12
C GLY A 109 1.90 7.74 8.26
N VAL A 110 1.67 7.25 9.49
CA VAL A 110 1.63 8.08 10.71
C VAL A 110 2.70 7.67 11.72
N GLY A 111 3.02 8.56 12.64
CA GLY A 111 4.00 8.29 13.71
C GLY A 111 5.46 8.44 13.29
N ALA A 112 6.37 8.04 14.18
CA ALA A 112 7.80 8.36 14.07
C ALA A 112 8.49 7.72 12.86
N GLU A 113 8.15 6.48 12.53
CA GLU A 113 8.76 5.77 11.40
C GLU A 113 8.31 6.33 10.04
N ALA A 114 7.03 6.71 9.91
CA ALA A 114 6.53 7.41 8.73
C ALA A 114 7.23 8.77 8.58
N LYS A 115 7.32 9.56 9.66
CA LYS A 115 8.03 10.84 9.64
C LYS A 115 9.50 10.69 9.22
N ARG A 116 10.22 9.73 9.80
CA ARG A 116 11.61 9.41 9.43
C ARG A 116 11.74 9.06 7.94
N THR A 117 10.77 8.33 7.42
CA THR A 117 10.71 7.91 6.02
C THR A 117 10.43 9.09 5.08
N SER A 118 9.47 9.96 5.41
CA SER A 118 9.19 11.17 4.64
C SER A 118 10.34 12.19 4.68
N GLU A 119 11.05 12.31 5.81
CA GLU A 119 12.25 13.16 5.92
C GLU A 119 13.38 12.64 5.01
N ALA A 120 13.60 11.32 4.99
CA ALA A 120 14.58 10.71 4.09
C ALA A 120 14.21 10.89 2.61
N TRP A 121 12.92 10.78 2.27
CA TRP A 121 12.40 11.07 0.94
C TRP A 121 12.72 12.50 0.51
N ASN A 122 12.31 13.49 1.31
CA ASN A 122 12.49 14.90 1.01
C ASN A 122 13.97 15.28 0.89
N GLN A 123 14.83 14.64 1.69
CA GLN A 123 16.27 14.85 1.60
C GLN A 123 16.83 14.25 0.31
N LEU A 124 16.40 13.04 -0.06
CA LEU A 124 16.81 12.42 -1.32
C LEU A 124 16.36 13.22 -2.53
N GLU A 125 15.12 13.72 -2.56
CA GLU A 125 14.61 14.57 -3.63
C GLU A 125 15.47 15.84 -3.81
N LYS A 126 15.92 16.46 -2.72
CA LYS A 126 16.82 17.62 -2.78
C LYS A 126 18.21 17.26 -3.31
N GLU A 127 18.74 16.10 -2.93
CA GLU A 127 20.08 15.65 -3.32
C GLU A 127 20.14 15.08 -4.73
N ARG A 128 19.06 14.43 -5.16
CA ARG A 128 18.93 13.66 -6.40
C ARG A 128 17.68 14.07 -7.16
N GLY A 129 17.46 15.37 -7.30
CA GLY A 129 16.36 15.92 -8.09
C GLY A 129 16.41 15.49 -9.55
N ASP A 130 17.55 15.02 -10.06
CA ASP A 130 17.70 14.38 -11.36
C ASP A 130 16.90 13.08 -11.51
N LEU A 131 16.57 12.42 -10.41
CA LEU A 131 15.78 11.17 -10.37
C LEU A 131 14.27 11.42 -10.21
N VAL A 132 13.87 12.68 -10.07
CA VAL A 132 12.48 13.08 -9.81
C VAL A 132 12.02 13.97 -10.96
N GLY A 133 10.93 13.55 -11.61
CA GLY A 133 10.21 14.30 -12.62
C GLY A 133 8.85 14.77 -12.12
N SER A 134 8.09 15.37 -13.03
CA SER A 134 6.69 15.70 -12.80
C SER A 134 5.85 15.37 -14.03
N SER A 135 4.64 14.85 -13.81
CA SER A 135 3.63 14.61 -14.84
C SER A 135 2.28 15.07 -14.30
N HIS A 136 1.59 15.95 -15.02
CA HIS A 136 0.27 16.48 -14.62
C HIS A 136 0.24 17.07 -13.19
N GLY A 137 1.35 17.66 -12.73
CA GLY A 137 1.46 18.21 -11.37
C GLY A 137 1.72 17.16 -10.27
N MET A 138 1.82 15.89 -10.63
CA MET A 138 2.22 14.80 -9.72
C MET A 138 3.73 14.58 -9.81
N THR A 139 4.36 14.31 -8.68
CA THR A 139 5.75 13.86 -8.61
C THR A 139 5.87 12.48 -9.25
N VAL A 140 6.83 12.29 -10.15
CA VAL A 140 7.13 11.00 -10.78
C VAL A 140 8.57 10.64 -10.47
N TYR A 141 8.82 9.42 -10.04
CA TYR A 141 10.16 8.93 -9.69
C TYR A 141 10.37 7.55 -10.30
N GLY A 142 11.60 7.32 -10.78
CA GLY A 142 12.00 6.04 -11.35
C GLY A 142 12.49 5.05 -10.30
N PRO A 143 12.74 3.79 -10.71
CA PRO A 143 13.28 2.74 -9.83
C PRO A 143 14.57 3.14 -9.11
N GLU A 144 15.42 3.98 -9.71
CA GLU A 144 16.67 4.44 -9.10
C GLU A 144 16.44 5.26 -7.83
N PHE A 145 15.39 6.09 -7.80
CA PHE A 145 15.02 6.88 -6.62
C PHE A 145 14.61 5.95 -5.48
N VAL A 146 13.77 4.97 -5.80
CA VAL A 146 13.29 3.93 -4.87
C VAL A 146 14.44 3.15 -4.25
N GLN A 147 15.37 2.70 -5.10
CA GLN A 147 16.53 1.91 -4.70
C GLN A 147 17.43 2.69 -3.73
N GLU A 148 17.65 3.98 -4.00
CA GLU A 148 18.45 4.86 -3.16
C GLU A 148 17.75 5.13 -1.81
N LEU A 149 16.45 5.41 -1.84
CA LEU A 149 15.65 5.61 -0.62
C LEU A 149 15.68 4.36 0.28
N SER A 150 15.42 3.19 -0.31
CA SER A 150 15.47 1.92 0.40
C SER A 150 16.85 1.66 1.01
N ARG A 151 17.93 1.95 0.27
CA ARG A 151 19.29 1.78 0.76
C ARG A 151 19.54 2.61 2.02
N ARG A 152 19.04 3.85 2.06
CA ARG A 152 19.17 4.75 3.22
C ARG A 152 18.34 4.28 4.42
N LEU A 153 17.12 3.83 4.18
CA LEU A 153 16.19 3.46 5.24
C LEU A 153 16.47 2.08 5.85
N PHE A 154 16.87 1.12 5.01
CA PHE A 154 16.93 -0.30 5.36
C PHE A 154 18.31 -0.93 5.11
N GLY A 155 19.29 -0.18 4.61
CA GLY A 155 20.62 -0.69 4.31
C GLY A 155 20.67 -1.67 3.13
N ARG A 156 19.61 -1.74 2.32
CA ARG A 156 19.46 -2.70 1.22
C ARG A 156 18.67 -2.11 0.06
N VAL A 157 18.91 -2.65 -1.14
CA VAL A 157 18.25 -2.21 -2.37
C VAL A 157 17.00 -3.05 -2.61
N ILE A 158 15.86 -2.39 -2.82
CA ILE A 158 14.63 -3.01 -3.33
C ILE A 158 14.78 -3.14 -4.85
N ARG A 159 14.70 -4.36 -5.38
CA ARG A 159 14.71 -4.59 -6.84
C ARG A 159 13.28 -4.77 -7.35
N ASP A 160 12.98 -4.24 -8.53
CA ASP A 160 11.66 -4.40 -9.18
C ASP A 160 11.23 -5.87 -9.30
N GLU A 161 12.20 -6.80 -9.43
CA GLU A 161 11.92 -8.24 -9.55
C GLU A 161 11.31 -8.86 -8.27
N ASP A 162 11.53 -8.25 -7.10
CA ASP A 162 11.01 -8.74 -5.82
C ASP A 162 9.62 -8.16 -5.49
N GLY A 163 9.17 -7.16 -6.24
CA GLY A 163 7.89 -6.47 -6.02
C GLY A 163 6.78 -6.82 -7.01
N LEU A 164 7.09 -7.26 -8.25
CA LEU A 164 6.10 -7.23 -9.34
C LEU A 164 6.40 -8.14 -10.55
N LYS A 165 6.96 -9.34 -10.39
CA LYS A 165 7.11 -10.29 -11.52
C LYS A 165 5.80 -10.91 -12.06
N VAL A 166 4.63 -10.29 -11.85
CA VAL A 166 3.34 -10.89 -12.27
C VAL A 166 2.48 -10.00 -13.19
N GLU A 167 2.72 -8.70 -13.37
CA GLU A 167 1.77 -7.89 -14.18
C GLU A 167 2.21 -7.50 -15.61
N MET A 168 3.40 -7.84 -16.10
CA MET A 168 3.82 -7.37 -17.45
C MET A 168 4.47 -8.40 -18.38
N GLU A 169 4.11 -9.69 -18.31
CA GLU A 169 4.54 -10.63 -19.38
C GLU A 169 3.43 -11.33 -20.17
N ARG A 170 2.12 -11.19 -19.88
CA ARG A 170 1.08 -11.76 -20.77
C ARG A 170 -0.20 -10.93 -20.86
N GLY A 171 -0.31 -10.15 -21.94
CA GLY A 171 -1.56 -9.57 -22.46
C GLY A 171 -1.29 -8.19 -23.09
N ILE A 172 -0.63 -8.11 -24.24
CA ILE A 172 -1.29 -7.95 -25.56
C ILE A 172 -2.82 -8.08 -25.51
#